data_AF-A0A6G6Y5J8-F1
#
_entry.id   AF-A0A6G6Y5J8-F1
#
_cell.length_a   1.000
_cell.length_b   1.000
_cell.length_c   1.000
_cell.angle_alpha   90.00
_cell.angle_beta   90.00
_cell.angle_gamma   90.00
#
_symmetry.space_group_name_H-M   'P 1'
#
loop_
_entity.id
_entity.type
_entity.pdbx_description
1 polymer ?
#
loop_
_entity_poly.entity_id
_entity_poly.type
_entity_poly.pdbx_seq_one_letter_code
_entity_poly.pdbx_strand_id
1 'polypeptide(L)'
;MIAFYFLQNWDNDAANPQFGGAITVTPNGNGSVVTKGTPTIEGGVTTTPVTLRISESDMASVPAAKEAGEDLAWKWYCVITPSGGDTQRYVEGPFVIGGSLAGPGSETASTVTIVDETITVEIDGAAELGPMLASTLGAKKAAEDAATLAGRYANADTDEDIPGASAGERGAKFYRDRTQAIFASGAGSLPYGETNVGAALDKLLYVGPAITALSVAPATAEVGQSVDPTISYTVTGPVTAQTLNGDAVSTGSGSTGDTGVTADKSYTLAVTDGDAPAGTDNGDSAAASITFLNRRYWGASDSATLDSAGVVGLASSELSNARVKALSVDGGADPGKYIFFAYPAALGDPASYKIFGFDEEPIKTTVSVTTAAGATLDYIVLRSPEKLTGTVPVEIG
;
A
#
# COMPACT_ATOMS: atom_id res chain seq x y z
N MET A 1 4.39 12.25 53.11
CA MET A 1 4.10 12.70 54.49
C MET A 1 5.12 12.03 55.39
N ILE A 2 6.00 12.79 56.05
CA ILE A 2 7.08 12.24 56.90
C ILE A 2 6.64 12.49 58.34
N ALA A 3 6.48 11.42 59.11
CA ALA A 3 6.23 11.50 60.54
C ALA A 3 7.54 11.21 61.28
N PHE A 4 7.88 12.05 62.23
CA PHE A 4 9.06 11.87 63.08
C PHE A 4 8.63 11.23 64.39
N TYR A 5 9.30 10.15 64.77
CA TYR A 5 9.15 9.51 66.07
C TYR A 5 10.51 9.40 66.73
N PHE A 6 10.57 9.73 68.01
CA PHE A 6 11.75 9.53 68.84
C PHE A 6 11.48 8.35 69.78
N LEU A 7 12.35 7.34 69.72
CA LEU A 7 12.36 6.22 70.65
C LEU A 7 13.63 6.29 71.50
N GLN A 8 13.47 6.10 72.80
CA GLN A 8 14.57 5.97 73.73
C GLN A 8 14.77 4.48 74.03
N ASN A 9 15.99 3.96 73.83
CA ASN A 9 16.38 2.63 74.28
C ASN A 9 17.50 2.76 75.32
N TRP A 10 17.43 1.96 76.38
CA TRP A 10 18.38 1.95 77.48
C TRP A 10 19.04 0.59 77.66
N ASP A 11 19.31 -0.11 76.56
CA ASP A 11 20.16 -1.30 76.61
C ASP A 11 21.48 -1.05 75.88
N ASN A 12 22.58 -1.29 76.59
CA ASN A 12 23.96 -1.05 76.15
C ASN A 12 24.59 -2.34 75.58
N ASP A 13 23.80 -3.37 75.29
CA ASP A 13 24.27 -4.59 74.63
C ASP A 13 24.29 -4.42 73.09
N ALA A 14 25.49 -4.29 72.55
CA ALA A 14 25.73 -4.16 71.11
C ALA A 14 25.44 -5.44 70.29
N ALA A 15 25.23 -6.59 70.95
CA ALA A 15 25.16 -7.89 70.25
C ALA A 15 23.73 -8.33 69.89
N ASN A 16 22.67 -7.76 70.47
CA ASN A 16 21.29 -8.21 70.20
C ASN A 16 20.22 -7.12 70.46
N PRO A 17 20.09 -6.10 69.59
CA PRO A 17 19.09 -5.07 69.78
C PRO A 17 17.68 -5.62 69.50
N GLN A 18 16.90 -5.85 70.56
CA GLN A 18 15.50 -6.26 70.42
C GLN A 18 14.65 -5.10 69.92
N PHE A 19 14.36 -5.06 68.62
CA PHE A 19 13.33 -4.19 68.06
C PHE A 19 12.01 -4.96 68.02
N GLY A 20 11.24 -4.87 69.11
CA GLY A 20 9.88 -5.42 69.21
C GLY A 20 8.85 -4.50 68.55
N GLY A 21 7.96 -5.09 67.75
CA GLY A 21 7.00 -4.40 66.87
C GLY A 21 5.80 -3.71 67.54
N ALA A 22 4.79 -3.52 66.71
CA ALA A 22 3.61 -2.67 66.89
C ALA A 22 3.06 -2.52 68.33
N ILE A 23 2.81 -1.26 68.66
CA ILE A 23 2.20 -0.73 69.89
C ILE A 23 0.96 -1.54 70.27
N THR A 24 1.06 -2.31 71.35
CA THR A 24 -0.08 -2.73 72.17
C THR A 24 0.32 -2.54 73.63
N VAL A 25 -0.39 -1.66 74.33
CA VAL A 25 -0.10 -1.31 75.73
C VAL A 25 -0.51 -2.48 76.62
N THR A 26 0.44 -3.12 77.29
CA THR A 26 0.16 -3.94 78.49
C THR A 26 1.35 -3.78 79.46
N PRO A 27 1.11 -3.45 80.73
CA PRO A 27 2.19 -3.18 81.68
C PRO A 27 2.75 -4.50 82.23
N ASN A 28 4.04 -4.77 82.00
CA ASN A 28 4.88 -5.51 82.93
C ASN A 28 6.38 -5.42 82.56
N GLY A 29 7.16 -4.80 83.44
CA GLY A 29 8.59 -5.09 83.68
C GLY A 29 9.62 -4.56 82.67
N ASN A 30 10.32 -3.49 83.06
CA ASN A 30 11.52 -2.89 82.44
C ASN A 30 11.38 -2.35 81.00
N GLY A 31 11.31 -1.02 80.91
CA GLY A 31 11.41 -0.24 79.68
C GLY A 31 10.18 0.62 79.44
N SER A 32 10.10 1.79 80.08
CA SER A 32 9.11 2.81 79.72
C SER A 32 9.67 3.63 78.56
N VAL A 33 9.07 3.49 77.37
CA VAL A 33 9.33 4.38 76.23
C VAL A 33 8.48 5.64 76.44
N VAL A 34 9.12 6.80 76.63
CA VAL A 34 8.42 8.09 76.58
C VAL A 34 8.32 8.52 75.13
N THR A 35 7.15 8.37 74.52
CA THR A 35 6.87 8.95 73.18
C THR A 35 6.25 10.33 73.38
N LYS A 36 6.89 11.39 72.89
CA LYS A 36 6.33 12.75 72.94
C LYS A 36 6.12 13.30 71.53
N GLY A 37 4.84 13.39 71.14
CA GLY A 37 4.32 14.24 70.07
C GLY A 37 4.68 13.85 68.63
N THR A 38 3.67 13.81 67.75
CA THR A 38 3.87 13.74 66.30
C THR A 38 3.92 15.18 65.76
N PRO A 39 5.08 15.72 65.35
CA PRO A 39 5.06 16.89 64.49
C PRO A 39 4.49 16.45 63.13
N THR A 40 3.26 16.85 62.84
CA THR A 40 2.66 16.63 61.53
C THR A 40 3.17 17.75 60.61
N ILE A 41 4.06 17.43 59.69
CA ILE A 41 4.49 18.38 58.65
C ILE A 41 3.72 18.05 57.36
N GLU A 42 2.67 18.81 57.08
CA GLU A 42 2.06 18.84 55.76
C GLU A 42 2.79 19.85 54.88
N GLY A 43 3.39 19.36 53.79
CA GLY A 43 3.91 20.18 52.70
C GLY A 43 5.39 20.55 52.79
N GLY A 44 6.23 19.78 52.07
CA GLY A 44 7.57 20.20 51.65
C GLY A 44 8.68 20.10 52.72
N VAL A 45 9.90 19.83 52.25
CA VAL A 45 11.12 19.82 53.09
C VAL A 45 11.41 21.27 53.49
N THR A 46 11.17 21.62 54.75
CA THR A 46 11.57 22.93 55.28
C THR A 46 13.04 22.90 55.69
N THR A 47 13.84 23.84 55.19
CA THR A 47 15.26 24.03 55.51
C THR A 47 15.52 24.66 56.89
N THR A 48 14.52 24.63 57.78
CA THR A 48 14.56 25.34 59.06
C THR A 48 14.93 24.38 60.20
N PRO A 49 15.90 24.73 61.08
CA PRO A 49 16.30 23.87 62.19
C PRO A 49 15.12 23.55 63.11
N VAL A 50 14.96 22.28 63.48
CA VAL A 50 14.02 21.86 64.52
C VAL A 50 14.74 21.97 65.86
N THR A 51 14.25 22.81 66.78
CA THR A 51 14.79 22.89 68.14
C THR A 51 14.05 21.91 69.05
N LEU A 52 14.79 21.00 69.68
CA LEU A 52 14.27 20.14 70.74
C LEU A 52 14.55 20.79 72.10
N ARG A 53 13.54 20.81 72.99
CA ARG A 53 13.70 21.24 74.39
C ARG A 53 13.44 20.04 75.30
N ILE A 54 14.38 19.76 76.19
CA ILE A 54 14.26 18.75 77.24
C ILE A 54 14.24 19.49 78.57
N SER A 55 13.24 19.24 79.41
CA SER A 55 13.17 19.80 80.77
C SER A 55 13.59 18.77 81.82
N GLU A 56 13.99 19.25 83.00
CA GLU A 56 14.32 18.38 84.15
C GLU A 56 13.13 17.46 84.54
N SER A 57 11.90 17.93 84.34
CA SER A 57 10.69 17.13 84.58
C SER A 57 10.54 15.95 83.60
N ASP A 58 11.09 16.08 82.38
CA ASP A 58 11.13 14.97 81.42
C ASP A 58 12.18 13.90 81.84
N MET A 59 13.11 14.25 82.74
CA MET A 59 14.17 13.37 83.25
C MET A 59 13.83 12.70 84.60
N ALA A 60 12.69 13.03 85.22
CA ALA A 60 12.34 12.57 86.57
C ALA A 60 12.11 11.05 86.72
N SER A 61 12.01 10.32 85.60
CA SER A 61 11.85 8.85 85.57
C SER A 61 13.15 8.07 85.34
N VAL A 62 14.27 8.77 85.15
CA VAL A 62 15.61 8.20 84.96
C VAL A 62 16.12 7.76 86.34
N PRO A 63 16.28 6.45 86.64
CA PRO A 63 16.80 6.00 87.92
C PRO A 63 18.15 6.68 88.21
N ALA A 64 18.26 7.26 89.41
CA ALA A 64 19.36 8.11 89.86
C ALA A 64 20.73 7.62 89.37
N ALA A 65 21.25 8.29 88.33
CA ALA A 65 22.66 8.23 87.99
C ALA A 65 23.41 8.83 89.17
N LYS A 66 23.91 7.93 90.01
CA LYS A 66 24.66 8.22 91.23
C LYS A 66 25.78 9.21 90.90
N GLU A 67 25.89 10.25 91.72
CA GLU A 67 26.96 11.24 91.70
C GLU A 67 28.33 10.60 91.44
N ALA A 68 28.81 10.72 90.22
CA ALA A 68 30.20 10.57 89.81
C ALA A 68 30.32 11.35 88.50
N GLY A 69 31.29 12.28 88.43
CA GLY A 69 31.51 13.17 87.29
C GLY A 69 32.02 12.47 86.04
N GLU A 70 31.26 11.50 85.53
CA GLU A 70 31.46 10.86 84.23
C GLU A 70 30.37 11.31 83.26
N ASP A 71 30.78 11.68 82.05
CA ASP A 71 29.88 12.08 80.98
C ASP A 71 28.95 10.90 80.61
N LEU A 72 27.64 11.05 80.86
CA LEU A 72 26.65 10.14 80.31
C LEU A 72 26.54 10.38 78.80
N ALA A 73 26.96 9.39 78.01
CA ALA A 73 26.79 9.41 76.56
C ALA A 73 25.34 9.02 76.22
N TRP A 74 24.62 9.93 75.57
CA TRP A 74 23.26 9.68 75.10
C TRP A 74 23.27 9.44 73.59
N LYS A 75 22.41 8.53 73.13
CA LYS A 75 22.11 8.34 71.71
C LYS A 75 20.69 8.77 71.42
N TRP A 76 20.48 9.40 70.27
CA TRP A 76 19.16 9.62 69.70
C TRP A 76 19.01 8.80 68.43
N TYR A 77 17.76 8.42 68.16
CA TYR A 77 17.36 7.72 66.95
C TYR A 77 16.32 8.57 66.23
N CYS A 78 16.57 8.87 64.95
CA CYS A 78 15.55 9.42 64.07
C CYS A 78 15.02 8.29 63.19
N VAL A 79 13.71 8.03 63.28
CA VAL A 79 13.03 7.08 62.41
C VAL A 79 12.42 7.85 61.25
N ILE A 80 12.83 7.52 60.03
CA ILE A 80 12.24 8.07 58.81
C ILE A 80 11.36 6.98 58.19
N THR A 81 10.06 7.23 58.14
CA THR A 81 9.10 6.35 57.45
C THR A 81 8.67 7.02 56.14
N PRO A 82 8.99 6.41 54.97
CA PRO A 82 8.45 6.87 53.70
C PRO A 82 6.92 6.67 53.68
N SER A 83 6.18 7.61 53.10
CA SER A 83 4.72 7.45 53.00
C SER A 83 4.37 6.24 52.13
N GLY A 84 3.76 5.22 52.74
CA GLY A 84 3.24 4.04 52.06
C GLY A 84 4.16 2.81 52.05
N GLY A 85 5.24 2.78 52.83
CA GLY A 85 6.11 1.60 52.98
C GLY A 85 6.28 1.15 54.43
N ASP A 86 6.43 -0.16 54.64
CA ASP A 86 6.63 -0.77 55.97
C ASP A 86 8.09 -0.73 56.45
N THR A 87 9.02 -0.27 55.61
CA THR A 87 10.46 -0.22 55.90
C THR A 87 10.86 1.05 56.63
N GLN A 88 11.39 0.89 57.83
CA GLN A 88 11.93 1.98 58.67
C GLN A 88 13.45 2.08 58.47
N ARG A 89 13.98 3.30 58.32
CA ARG A 89 15.43 3.56 58.37
C ARG A 89 15.77 4.39 59.60
N TYR A 90 16.89 4.05 60.23
CA TYR A 90 17.39 4.69 61.44
C TYR A 90 18.64 5.52 61.11
N VAL A 91 18.67 6.77 61.56
CA VAL A 91 19.91 7.56 61.62
C VAL A 91 20.28 7.70 63.09
N GLU A 92 21.52 7.32 63.42
CA GLU A 92 22.10 7.41 64.76
C GLU A 92 23.20 8.47 64.79
N GLY A 93 23.27 9.23 65.88
CA GLY A 93 24.39 10.15 66.16
C GLY A 93 24.68 10.23 67.65
N PRO A 94 25.96 10.42 68.06
CA PRO A 94 26.30 10.65 69.45
C PRO A 94 25.80 12.05 69.90
N PHE A 95 25.28 12.13 71.12
CA PHE A 95 24.97 13.40 71.78
C PHE A 95 25.72 13.47 73.11
N VAL A 96 26.63 14.43 73.22
CA VAL A 96 27.40 14.69 74.45
C VAL A 96 26.85 15.98 75.05
N ILE A 97 26.17 15.89 76.20
CA ILE A 97 25.81 17.07 76.98
C ILE A 97 27.02 17.41 77.85
N GLY A 98 27.89 18.28 77.37
CA GLY A 98 28.96 18.84 78.20
C GLY A 98 28.39 19.88 79.16
N GLY A 99 28.27 19.54 80.45
CA GLY A 99 28.02 20.54 81.50
C GLY A 99 27.15 20.05 82.67
N SER A 100 27.57 20.40 83.88
CA SER A 100 26.80 20.23 85.11
C SER A 100 25.53 21.09 85.05
N LEU A 101 24.35 20.46 85.03
CA LEU A 101 23.06 21.12 85.29
C LEU A 101 23.03 21.57 86.76
N ALA A 102 23.42 22.81 87.02
CA ALA A 102 23.45 23.36 88.37
C ALA A 102 22.07 23.92 88.75
N GLY A 103 21.24 23.08 89.36
CA GLY A 103 20.13 23.50 90.21
C GLY A 103 18.72 23.48 89.57
N PRO A 104 17.69 23.38 90.43
CA PRO A 104 16.29 23.22 90.01
C PRO A 104 15.81 24.43 89.20
N GLY A 105 15.26 24.16 88.00
CA GLY A 105 14.73 25.19 87.10
C GLY A 105 15.70 25.71 86.03
N SER A 106 16.79 25.00 85.74
CA SER A 106 17.68 25.30 84.61
C SER A 106 17.18 24.65 83.30
N GLU A 107 17.15 25.41 82.20
CA GLU A 107 16.90 24.91 80.84
C GLU A 107 18.21 24.94 80.05
N THR A 108 18.59 23.83 79.43
CA THR A 108 19.70 23.81 78.45
C THR A 108 19.11 23.52 77.07
N ALA A 109 19.24 24.48 76.16
CA ALA A 109 18.87 24.31 74.75
C ALA A 109 20.12 23.92 73.96
N SER A 110 20.13 22.74 73.34
CA SER A 110 21.14 22.36 72.36
C SER A 110 20.53 22.43 70.97
N THR A 111 21.05 23.33 70.14
CA THR A 111 20.66 23.42 68.74
C THR A 111 21.37 22.33 67.96
N VAL A 112 20.65 21.30 67.54
CA VAL A 112 21.19 20.28 66.61
C VAL A 112 21.05 20.84 65.20
N THR A 113 22.13 21.38 64.67
CA THR A 113 22.19 21.72 63.24
C THR A 113 22.54 20.45 62.48
N ILE A 114 21.62 19.92 61.68
CA ILE A 114 21.97 18.89 60.68
C ILE A 114 22.76 19.62 59.60
N VAL A 115 24.08 19.61 59.73
CA VAL A 115 24.99 20.24 58.76
C VAL A 115 25.14 19.28 57.60
N ASP A 116 24.40 19.52 56.52
CA ASP A 116 24.66 19.19 55.11
C ASP A 116 25.52 17.95 54.78
N GLU A 117 25.41 16.87 55.55
CA GLU A 117 25.96 15.59 55.16
C GLU A 117 25.01 14.98 54.13
N THR A 118 25.49 14.91 52.90
CA THR A 118 24.83 14.17 51.84
C THR A 118 24.76 12.71 52.29
N ILE A 119 23.60 12.30 52.81
CA ILE A 119 23.33 10.89 53.11
C ILE A 119 23.41 10.15 51.77
N THR A 120 24.55 9.52 51.53
CA THR A 120 24.74 8.70 50.34
C THR A 120 24.07 7.37 50.63
N VAL A 121 22.85 7.20 50.12
CA VAL A 121 22.12 5.94 50.22
C VAL A 121 22.73 4.97 49.22
N GLU A 122 23.59 4.06 49.66
CA GLU A 122 23.85 2.83 48.93
C GLU A 122 22.62 1.93 49.06
N ILE A 123 21.93 1.69 47.93
CA ILE A 123 20.86 0.69 47.84
C ILE A 123 21.55 -0.62 47.50
N ASP A 124 21.55 -1.56 48.45
CA ASP A 124 22.00 -2.93 48.18
C ASP A 124 21.04 -3.54 47.14
N GLY A 125 21.56 -3.89 45.96
CA GLY A 125 20.78 -4.26 44.77
C GLY A 125 20.71 -3.23 43.63
N ALA A 126 21.56 -2.18 43.63
CA ALA A 126 21.57 -1.13 42.59
C ALA A 126 21.65 -1.63 41.13
N ALA A 127 22.16 -2.84 40.88
CA ALA A 127 22.19 -3.45 39.55
C ALA A 127 20.79 -3.83 39.00
N GLU A 128 19.82 -4.13 39.87
CA GLU A 128 18.47 -4.55 39.46
C GLU A 128 17.47 -3.38 39.38
N LEU A 129 17.72 -2.28 40.10
CA LEU A 129 16.89 -1.06 40.05
C LEU A 129 17.33 -0.06 38.97
N GLY A 130 18.55 -0.17 38.45
CA GLY A 130 19.07 0.69 37.38
C GLY A 130 18.15 0.79 36.15
N PRO A 131 17.62 -0.31 35.61
CA PRO A 131 16.68 -0.29 34.49
C PRO A 131 15.33 0.35 34.83
N MET A 132 14.80 0.12 36.03
CA MET A 132 13.52 0.71 36.47
C MET A 132 13.65 2.21 36.71
N LEU A 133 14.74 2.66 37.32
CA LEU A 133 15.03 4.07 37.54
C LEU A 133 15.31 4.79 36.21
N ALA A 134 16.05 4.16 35.29
CA ALA A 134 16.26 4.68 33.93
C ALA A 134 14.96 4.75 33.13
N SER A 135 14.06 3.77 33.28
CA SER A 135 12.74 3.80 32.64
C SER A 135 11.85 4.91 33.21
N THR A 136 11.91 5.13 34.52
CA THR A 136 11.11 6.17 35.20
C THR A 136 11.66 7.56 34.91
N LEU A 137 12.99 7.74 34.88
CA LEU A 137 13.63 8.98 34.44
C LEU A 137 13.39 9.23 32.95
N GLY A 138 13.43 8.19 32.11
CA GLY A 138 13.10 8.26 30.69
C GLY A 138 11.66 8.64 30.44
N ALA A 139 10.71 8.05 31.18
CA ALA A 139 9.29 8.40 31.13
C ALA A 139 9.03 9.82 31.66
N LYS A 140 9.69 10.22 32.75
CA LYS A 140 9.64 11.59 33.26
C LYS A 140 10.19 12.59 32.24
N LYS A 141 11.35 12.30 31.64
CA LYS A 141 11.95 13.15 30.60
C LYS A 141 11.08 13.20 29.34
N ALA A 142 10.49 12.09 28.92
CA ALA A 142 9.53 12.06 27.82
C ALA A 142 8.26 12.85 28.14
N ALA A 143 7.77 12.81 29.39
CA ALA A 143 6.64 13.62 29.84
C ALA A 143 7.00 15.12 29.93
N GLU A 144 8.20 15.47 30.38
CA GLU A 144 8.73 16.84 30.40
C GLU A 144 8.98 17.38 28.98
N ASP A 145 9.51 16.56 28.07
CA ASP A 145 9.71 16.89 26.67
C ASP A 145 8.36 17.04 25.94
N ALA A 146 7.38 16.18 26.24
CA ALA A 146 6.00 16.30 25.74
C ALA A 146 5.28 17.53 26.31
N ALA A 147 5.46 17.85 27.59
CA ALA A 147 4.93 19.06 28.22
C ALA A 147 5.61 20.33 27.68
N THR A 148 6.91 20.26 27.39
CA THR A 148 7.66 21.34 26.75
C THR A 148 7.24 21.53 25.30
N LEU A 149 6.96 20.45 24.57
CA LEU A 149 6.43 20.51 23.21
C LEU A 149 5.01 21.09 23.20
N ALA A 150 4.14 20.62 24.10
CA ALA A 150 2.80 21.16 24.30
C ALA A 150 2.84 22.64 24.75
N GLY A 151 3.81 23.02 25.59
CA GLY A 151 3.99 24.39 26.08
C GLY A 151 4.57 25.35 25.03
N ARG A 152 5.52 24.90 24.19
CA ARG A 152 6.08 25.73 23.10
C ARG A 152 5.07 26.06 22.00
N TYR A 153 4.07 25.20 21.79
CA TYR A 153 2.98 25.45 20.85
C TYR A 153 1.72 26.03 21.52
N ALA A 154 1.79 26.34 22.82
CA ALA A 154 0.73 27.01 23.59
C ALA A 154 1.21 28.37 24.12
N ASN A 155 1.86 29.18 23.27
CA ASN A 155 2.06 30.59 23.61
C ASN A 155 0.76 31.36 23.35
N ALA A 156 0.41 32.29 24.23
CA ALA A 156 -0.78 33.13 24.13
C ALA A 156 -0.67 34.21 23.03
N ASP A 157 0.50 34.33 22.41
CA ASP A 157 0.86 35.41 21.49
C ASP A 157 0.64 35.01 20.01
N THR A 158 0.34 33.74 19.71
CA THR A 158 0.18 33.23 18.33
C THR A 158 -1.21 32.69 17.99
N ASP A 159 -2.19 32.77 18.89
CA ASP A 159 -3.51 32.14 18.68
C ASP A 159 -4.65 33.03 19.26
N GLU A 160 -5.10 34.03 18.48
CA GLU A 160 -6.23 34.91 18.84
C GLU A 160 -7.60 34.17 18.81
N ASP A 161 -7.64 32.94 18.30
CA ASP A 161 -8.88 32.35 17.79
C ASP A 161 -9.65 31.49 18.81
N ILE A 162 -9.07 31.20 20.00
CA ILE A 162 -9.78 30.47 21.08
C ILE A 162 -9.39 30.98 22.48
N PRO A 163 -9.97 32.11 22.92
CA PRO A 163 -9.76 32.61 24.28
C PRO A 163 -10.28 31.60 25.33
N GLY A 164 -9.39 31.08 26.18
CA GLY A 164 -9.74 30.28 27.36
C GLY A 164 -9.68 28.76 27.24
N ALA A 165 -9.27 28.20 26.09
CA ALA A 165 -9.08 26.75 25.97
C ALA A 165 -7.92 26.24 26.84
N SER A 166 -7.94 24.96 27.22
CA SER A 166 -6.80 24.33 27.90
C SER A 166 -5.65 24.05 26.92
N ALA A 167 -4.42 23.92 27.43
CA ALA A 167 -3.23 23.70 26.57
C ALA A 167 -3.33 22.43 25.70
N GLY A 168 -4.03 21.40 26.17
CA GLY A 168 -4.27 20.16 25.41
C GLY A 168 -5.22 20.34 24.22
N GLU A 169 -6.24 21.19 24.35
CA GLU A 169 -7.21 21.45 23.29
C GLU A 169 -6.59 22.29 22.15
N ARG A 170 -5.70 23.24 22.49
CA ARG A 170 -4.93 24.02 21.51
C ARG A 170 -3.94 23.14 20.73
N GLY A 171 -3.21 22.26 21.42
CA GLY A 171 -2.32 21.29 20.78
C GLY A 171 -3.07 20.37 19.82
N ALA A 172 -4.23 19.85 20.23
CA ALA A 172 -5.08 19.03 19.37
C ALA A 172 -5.56 19.77 18.12
N LYS A 173 -5.95 21.05 18.24
CA LYS A 173 -6.29 21.90 17.08
C LYS A 173 -5.09 22.09 16.16
N PHE A 174 -3.91 22.42 16.67
CA PHE A 174 -2.71 22.59 15.84
C PHE A 174 -2.37 21.30 15.07
N TYR A 175 -2.40 20.13 15.73
CA TYR A 175 -2.16 18.87 15.02
C TYR A 175 -3.26 18.56 14.02
N ARG A 176 -4.54 18.81 14.34
CA ARG A 176 -5.65 18.65 13.38
C ARG A 176 -5.47 19.57 12.17
N ASP A 177 -5.26 20.87 12.39
CA ASP A 177 -5.13 21.88 11.35
C ASP A 177 -3.85 21.65 10.52
N ARG A 178 -2.77 21.17 11.14
CA ARG A 178 -1.53 20.80 10.43
C ARG A 178 -1.67 19.50 9.65
N THR A 179 -2.43 18.53 10.16
CA THR A 179 -2.76 17.30 9.40
C THR A 179 -3.69 17.63 8.23
N GLN A 180 -4.66 18.51 8.43
CA GLN A 180 -5.54 19.03 7.39
C GLN A 180 -4.77 19.87 6.36
N ALA A 181 -3.79 20.66 6.80
CA ALA A 181 -2.89 21.40 5.92
C ALA A 181 -1.92 20.49 5.17
N ILE A 182 -1.44 19.39 5.77
CA ILE A 182 -0.62 18.38 5.08
C ILE A 182 -1.45 17.62 4.04
N PHE A 183 -2.70 17.27 4.37
CA PHE A 183 -3.65 16.72 3.39
C PHE A 183 -3.97 17.72 2.27
N ALA A 184 -4.11 19.01 2.60
CA ALA A 184 -4.34 20.08 1.63
C ALA A 184 -3.08 20.44 0.82
N SER A 185 -1.87 20.31 1.38
CA SER A 185 -0.60 20.60 0.72
C SER A 185 -0.06 19.41 -0.08
N GLY A 186 -0.51 18.19 0.24
CA GLY A 186 -0.37 17.02 -0.64
C GLY A 186 -1.19 17.13 -1.94
N ALA A 187 -2.09 18.12 -2.03
CA ALA A 187 -2.72 18.53 -3.29
C ALA A 187 -1.84 19.48 -4.13
N GLY A 188 -0.62 19.81 -3.68
CA GLY A 188 0.42 20.46 -4.48
C GLY A 188 1.02 19.46 -5.47
N SER A 189 0.27 19.16 -6.53
CA SER A 189 0.52 18.14 -7.57
C SER A 189 0.75 16.73 -7.04
N LEU A 190 -0.34 15.98 -6.88
CA LEU A 190 -0.27 14.52 -6.97
C LEU A 190 0.35 14.15 -8.33
N PRO A 191 1.06 13.01 -8.45
CA PRO A 191 1.87 12.63 -9.63
C PRO A 191 1.10 12.46 -10.97
N TYR A 192 -0.17 12.85 -11.05
CA TYR A 192 -1.02 12.80 -12.23
C TYR A 192 -1.88 14.06 -12.47
N GLY A 193 -1.62 15.17 -11.75
CA GLY A 193 -2.36 16.43 -11.94
C GLY A 193 -3.72 16.50 -11.22
N GLU A 194 -4.04 15.52 -10.37
CA GLU A 194 -5.32 15.41 -9.67
C GLU A 194 -5.35 16.24 -8.37
N THR A 195 -6.55 16.71 -8.00
CA THR A 195 -6.77 17.60 -6.84
C THR A 195 -6.96 16.86 -5.51
N ASN A 196 -7.20 15.55 -5.54
CA ASN A 196 -7.34 14.71 -4.35
C ASN A 196 -6.92 13.24 -4.60
N VAL A 197 -6.63 12.52 -3.51
CA VAL A 197 -6.15 11.12 -3.54
C VAL A 197 -7.19 10.16 -4.13
N GLY A 198 -8.49 10.43 -3.95
CA GLY A 198 -9.56 9.60 -4.51
C GLY A 198 -9.52 9.60 -6.04
N ALA A 199 -9.50 10.77 -6.66
CA ALA A 199 -9.37 10.91 -8.11
C ALA A 199 -8.08 10.28 -8.66
N ALA A 200 -6.97 10.40 -7.93
CA ALA A 200 -5.71 9.75 -8.31
C ALA A 200 -5.79 8.21 -8.23
N LEU A 201 -6.50 7.67 -7.23
CA LEU A 201 -6.73 6.23 -7.10
C LEU A 201 -7.71 5.70 -8.15
N ASP A 202 -8.81 6.40 -8.40
CA ASP A 202 -9.78 6.03 -9.44
C ASP A 202 -9.10 5.94 -10.80
N LYS A 203 -8.26 6.94 -11.14
CA LYS A 203 -7.45 6.95 -12.36
C LYS A 203 -6.43 5.81 -12.42
N LEU A 204 -5.76 5.50 -11.31
CA LEU A 204 -4.75 4.44 -11.23
C LEU A 204 -5.37 3.03 -11.35
N LEU A 205 -6.57 2.84 -10.81
CA LEU A 205 -7.27 1.56 -10.78
C LEU A 205 -8.22 1.35 -11.95
N TYR A 206 -8.48 2.38 -12.75
CA TYR A 206 -9.38 2.33 -13.88
C TYR A 206 -8.89 1.37 -14.96
N VAL A 207 -9.78 0.49 -15.39
CA VAL A 207 -9.60 -0.42 -16.53
C VAL A 207 -10.68 -0.08 -17.55
N GLY A 208 -10.27 0.51 -18.67
CA GLY A 208 -11.20 0.98 -19.70
C GLY A 208 -11.86 -0.14 -20.50
N PRO A 209 -12.81 0.24 -21.38
CA PRO A 209 -13.40 -0.69 -22.32
C PRO A 209 -12.32 -1.28 -23.23
N ALA A 210 -12.51 -2.55 -23.61
CA ALA A 210 -11.65 -3.23 -24.58
C ALA A 210 -12.46 -4.12 -25.51
N ILE A 211 -12.15 -4.07 -26.80
CA ILE A 211 -12.67 -4.96 -27.83
C ILE A 211 -11.75 -6.18 -27.89
N THR A 212 -12.22 -7.30 -27.36
CA THR A 212 -11.43 -8.54 -27.29
C THR A 212 -11.59 -9.41 -28.53
N ALA A 213 -12.67 -9.21 -29.29
CA ALA A 213 -12.87 -9.84 -30.58
C ALA A 213 -13.79 -9.00 -31.47
N LEU A 214 -13.47 -8.95 -32.77
CA LEU A 214 -14.35 -8.44 -33.83
C LEU A 214 -14.15 -9.33 -35.06
N SER A 215 -15.24 -9.83 -35.65
CA SER A 215 -15.20 -10.70 -36.83
C SER A 215 -16.36 -10.44 -37.78
N VAL A 216 -16.15 -10.80 -39.04
CA VAL A 216 -17.13 -10.70 -40.12
C VAL A 216 -17.24 -12.08 -40.78
N ALA A 217 -18.46 -12.59 -40.95
CA ALA A 217 -18.71 -13.90 -41.53
C ALA A 217 -19.78 -13.80 -42.65
N PRO A 218 -19.46 -14.21 -43.89
CA PRO A 218 -18.15 -14.65 -44.36
C PRO A 218 -17.13 -13.50 -44.43
N ALA A 219 -15.85 -13.79 -44.20
CA ALA A 219 -14.77 -12.81 -44.34
C ALA A 219 -14.30 -12.63 -45.80
N THR A 220 -14.65 -13.57 -46.68
CA THR A 220 -14.35 -13.52 -48.10
C THR A 220 -15.56 -13.93 -48.93
N ALA A 221 -15.72 -13.30 -50.09
CA ALA A 221 -16.75 -13.62 -51.07
C ALA A 221 -16.16 -13.58 -52.48
N GLU A 222 -16.87 -14.13 -53.46
CA GLU A 222 -16.47 -14.03 -54.87
C GLU A 222 -17.05 -12.77 -55.49
N VAL A 223 -16.25 -12.08 -56.31
CA VAL A 223 -16.73 -10.95 -57.13
C VAL A 223 -17.97 -11.36 -57.93
N GLY A 224 -19.02 -10.55 -57.85
CA GLY A 224 -20.34 -10.83 -58.47
C GLY A 224 -21.39 -11.32 -57.48
N GLN A 225 -20.98 -11.87 -56.33
CA GLN A 225 -21.94 -12.28 -55.30
C GLN A 225 -22.51 -11.07 -54.56
N SER A 226 -23.72 -11.25 -54.05
CA SER A 226 -24.31 -10.43 -53.00
C SER A 226 -24.35 -11.27 -51.74
N VAL A 227 -23.78 -10.77 -50.65
CA VAL A 227 -23.70 -11.49 -49.37
C VAL A 227 -24.25 -10.64 -48.24
N ASP A 228 -24.82 -11.32 -47.25
CA ASP A 228 -25.36 -10.72 -46.04
C ASP A 228 -24.45 -11.09 -44.86
N PRO A 229 -23.37 -10.34 -44.61
CA PRO A 229 -22.39 -10.73 -43.60
C PRO A 229 -22.92 -10.50 -42.19
N THR A 230 -22.53 -11.38 -41.27
CA THR A 230 -22.73 -11.22 -39.83
C THR A 230 -21.46 -10.64 -39.21
N ILE A 231 -21.60 -9.52 -38.51
CA ILE A 231 -20.56 -8.87 -37.74
C ILE A 231 -20.74 -9.25 -36.28
N SER A 232 -19.74 -9.90 -35.67
CA SER A 232 -19.78 -10.33 -34.27
C SER A 232 -18.68 -9.66 -33.47
N TYR A 233 -18.99 -9.21 -32.26
CA TYR A 233 -18.05 -8.50 -31.41
C TYR A 233 -18.17 -8.90 -29.94
N THR A 234 -17.02 -8.93 -29.28
CA THR A 234 -16.90 -9.15 -27.83
C THR A 234 -16.21 -7.96 -27.20
N VAL A 235 -16.87 -7.38 -26.20
CA VAL A 235 -16.39 -6.20 -25.48
C VAL A 235 -16.34 -6.52 -23.98
N THR A 236 -15.33 -5.99 -23.31
CA THR A 236 -15.15 -6.09 -21.86
C THR A 236 -14.96 -4.70 -21.26
N GLY A 237 -15.19 -4.57 -19.95
CA GLY A 237 -15.06 -3.29 -19.24
C GLY A 237 -16.33 -2.43 -19.32
N PRO A 238 -16.29 -1.22 -18.74
CA PRO A 238 -17.40 -0.28 -18.77
C PRO A 238 -17.58 0.30 -20.17
N VAL A 239 -18.80 0.26 -20.71
CA VAL A 239 -19.14 0.81 -22.04
C VAL A 239 -20.42 1.62 -21.90
N THR A 240 -20.33 2.93 -22.12
CA THR A 240 -21.50 3.82 -22.08
C THR A 240 -21.97 4.21 -23.47
N ALA A 241 -21.09 4.17 -24.48
CA ALA A 241 -21.46 4.31 -25.87
C ALA A 241 -20.69 3.34 -26.77
N GLN A 242 -21.36 2.89 -27.83
CA GLN A 242 -20.81 1.94 -28.79
C GLN A 242 -21.34 2.27 -30.17
N THR A 243 -20.47 2.24 -31.17
CA THR A 243 -20.84 2.50 -32.57
C THR A 243 -20.24 1.46 -33.50
N LEU A 244 -20.96 1.11 -34.56
CA LEU A 244 -20.47 0.31 -35.67
C LEU A 244 -20.54 1.19 -36.93
N ASN A 245 -19.40 1.45 -37.56
CA ASN A 245 -19.28 2.38 -38.69
C ASN A 245 -19.81 3.80 -38.38
N GLY A 246 -19.75 4.20 -37.09
CA GLY A 246 -20.27 5.49 -36.61
C GLY A 246 -21.75 5.47 -36.24
N ASP A 247 -22.50 4.42 -36.58
CA ASP A 247 -23.90 4.26 -36.18
C ASP A 247 -24.00 3.67 -34.78
N ALA A 248 -24.87 4.22 -33.94
CA ALA A 248 -25.06 3.74 -32.57
C ALA A 248 -25.60 2.30 -32.55
N VAL A 249 -24.96 1.45 -31.74
CA VAL A 249 -25.40 0.07 -31.48
C VAL A 249 -25.54 -0.15 -29.96
N SER A 250 -26.24 -1.21 -29.57
CA SER A 250 -26.35 -1.59 -28.16
C SER A 250 -24.97 -1.81 -27.55
N THR A 251 -24.77 -1.33 -26.33
CA THR A 251 -23.50 -1.51 -25.60
C THR A 251 -23.31 -2.96 -25.19
N GLY A 252 -22.04 -3.40 -25.18
CA GLY A 252 -21.63 -4.74 -24.79
C GLY A 252 -21.42 -5.68 -26.00
N SER A 253 -21.19 -6.95 -25.70
CA SER A 253 -20.97 -7.99 -26.71
C SER A 253 -22.26 -8.29 -27.49
N GLY A 254 -22.12 -8.60 -28.77
CA GLY A 254 -23.27 -8.84 -29.63
C GLY A 254 -22.91 -9.16 -31.06
N SER A 255 -23.92 -9.15 -31.91
CA SER A 255 -23.77 -9.28 -33.35
C SER A 255 -24.85 -8.49 -34.09
N THR A 256 -24.53 -8.10 -35.32
CA THR A 256 -25.47 -7.48 -36.25
C THR A 256 -25.22 -8.00 -37.67
N GLY A 257 -26.22 -7.90 -38.53
CA GLY A 257 -26.08 -8.19 -39.95
C GLY A 257 -25.88 -6.91 -40.76
N ASP A 258 -25.28 -7.08 -41.93
CA ASP A 258 -25.42 -6.17 -43.06
C ASP A 258 -26.03 -6.96 -44.23
N THR A 259 -26.62 -6.27 -45.20
CA THR A 259 -27.34 -6.91 -46.30
C THR A 259 -26.90 -6.39 -47.64
N GLY A 260 -26.82 -7.28 -48.63
CA GLY A 260 -26.59 -6.89 -50.01
C GLY A 260 -25.17 -6.36 -50.27
N VAL A 261 -24.17 -6.82 -49.53
CA VAL A 261 -22.79 -6.40 -49.72
C VAL A 261 -22.24 -7.06 -50.98
N THR A 262 -21.72 -6.27 -51.91
CA THR A 262 -21.22 -6.75 -53.23
C THR A 262 -19.77 -6.35 -53.52
N ALA A 263 -19.10 -5.72 -52.55
CA ALA A 263 -17.73 -5.22 -52.68
C ALA A 263 -17.05 -5.21 -51.31
N ASP A 264 -15.72 -5.06 -51.32
CA ASP A 264 -14.91 -4.93 -50.12
C ASP A 264 -15.51 -3.92 -49.15
N LYS A 265 -15.67 -4.32 -47.89
CA LYS A 265 -16.25 -3.47 -46.86
C LYS A 265 -15.57 -3.71 -45.52
N SER A 266 -15.18 -2.62 -44.87
CA SER A 266 -14.66 -2.63 -43.51
C SER A 266 -15.76 -2.25 -42.53
N TYR A 267 -15.76 -2.89 -41.38
CA TYR A 267 -16.63 -2.62 -40.25
C TYR A 267 -15.76 -2.20 -39.07
N THR A 268 -15.94 -0.97 -38.60
CA THR A 268 -15.20 -0.42 -37.47
C THR A 268 -16.12 -0.33 -36.27
N LEU A 269 -15.82 -1.11 -35.23
CA LEU A 269 -16.46 -1.00 -33.93
C LEU A 269 -15.66 -0.03 -33.07
N ALA A 270 -16.32 0.96 -32.49
CA ALA A 270 -15.73 1.84 -31.49
C ALA A 270 -16.57 1.83 -30.22
N VAL A 271 -15.90 1.74 -29.07
CA VAL A 271 -16.50 1.72 -27.74
C VAL A 271 -15.92 2.85 -26.91
N THR A 272 -16.74 3.49 -26.08
CA THR A 272 -16.29 4.51 -25.14
C THR A 272 -16.94 4.35 -23.77
N ASP A 273 -16.21 4.75 -22.74
CA ASP A 273 -16.69 5.00 -21.40
C ASP A 273 -16.72 6.52 -21.16
N GLY A 274 -17.94 7.05 -21.09
CA GLY A 274 -18.21 8.46 -20.81
C GLY A 274 -18.07 8.83 -19.34
N ASP A 275 -18.02 7.84 -18.45
CA ASP A 275 -17.89 8.04 -17.00
C ASP A 275 -16.44 7.84 -16.51
N ALA A 276 -15.51 7.61 -17.44
CA ALA A 276 -14.10 7.39 -17.14
C ALA A 276 -13.44 8.59 -16.43
N PRO A 277 -12.51 8.35 -15.48
CA PRO A 277 -11.74 9.42 -14.85
C PRO A 277 -11.01 10.31 -15.86
N ALA A 278 -10.93 11.61 -15.58
CA ALA A 278 -10.31 12.55 -16.50
C ALA A 278 -8.85 12.18 -16.82
N GLY A 279 -8.52 12.10 -18.10
CA GLY A 279 -7.17 11.77 -18.57
C GLY A 279 -6.79 10.29 -18.48
N THR A 280 -7.76 9.38 -18.40
CA THR A 280 -7.56 7.96 -18.73
C THR A 280 -7.94 7.66 -20.17
N ASP A 281 -7.36 6.61 -20.76
CA ASP A 281 -7.81 6.07 -22.04
C ASP A 281 -9.21 5.46 -21.86
N ASN A 282 -10.21 6.09 -22.45
CA ASN A 282 -11.62 5.79 -22.21
C ASN A 282 -12.34 5.19 -23.42
N GLY A 283 -11.60 4.66 -24.38
CA GLY A 283 -12.18 4.06 -25.57
C GLY A 283 -11.25 3.07 -26.25
N ASP A 284 -11.85 2.26 -27.10
CA ASP A 284 -11.15 1.30 -27.95
C ASP A 284 -11.83 1.23 -29.31
N SER A 285 -11.07 0.85 -30.34
CA SER A 285 -11.57 0.73 -31.70
C SER A 285 -10.92 -0.45 -32.42
N ALA A 286 -11.73 -1.29 -33.05
CA ALA A 286 -11.27 -2.41 -33.85
C ALA A 286 -11.96 -2.42 -35.21
N ALA A 287 -11.30 -2.98 -36.22
CA ALA A 287 -11.86 -3.15 -37.55
C ALA A 287 -11.75 -4.59 -38.04
N ALA A 288 -12.78 -5.04 -38.75
CA ALA A 288 -12.80 -6.31 -39.47
C ALA A 288 -13.47 -6.09 -40.84
N SER A 289 -13.09 -6.88 -41.84
CA SER A 289 -13.52 -6.66 -43.22
C SER A 289 -14.02 -7.92 -43.89
N ILE A 290 -14.90 -7.73 -44.88
CA ILE A 290 -15.16 -8.70 -45.93
C ILE A 290 -14.42 -8.29 -47.21
N THR A 291 -13.80 -9.24 -47.88
CA THR A 291 -13.08 -9.03 -49.14
C THR A 291 -13.65 -9.86 -50.29
N PHE A 292 -13.87 -9.24 -51.43
CA PHE A 292 -14.31 -9.84 -52.67
C PHE A 292 -13.11 -10.20 -53.53
N LEU A 293 -12.96 -11.49 -53.78
CA LEU A 293 -11.84 -12.06 -54.52
C LEU A 293 -12.34 -12.56 -55.87
N ASN A 294 -11.48 -12.46 -56.88
CA ASN A 294 -11.74 -13.08 -58.16
C ASN A 294 -11.56 -14.59 -58.09
N ARG A 295 -12.26 -15.34 -58.95
CA ARG A 295 -11.98 -16.77 -59.13
C ARG A 295 -10.97 -16.99 -60.24
N ARG A 296 -9.96 -17.82 -60.00
CA ARG A 296 -9.06 -18.34 -61.04
C ARG A 296 -9.28 -19.84 -61.23
N TYR A 297 -9.09 -20.34 -62.45
CA TYR A 297 -9.41 -21.71 -62.85
C TYR A 297 -8.21 -22.38 -63.50
N TRP A 298 -8.06 -23.70 -63.32
CA TRP A 298 -7.02 -24.49 -63.99
C TRP A 298 -7.40 -25.94 -64.14
N GLY A 299 -6.81 -26.58 -65.15
CA GLY A 299 -7.09 -27.98 -65.46
C GLY A 299 -6.55 -28.36 -66.82
N ALA A 300 -6.91 -29.56 -67.28
CA ALA A 300 -6.52 -30.07 -68.58
C ALA A 300 -7.75 -30.27 -69.48
N SER A 301 -7.60 -30.00 -70.77
CA SER A 301 -8.65 -30.21 -71.77
C SER A 301 -8.08 -30.70 -73.10
N ASP A 302 -8.86 -31.51 -73.82
CA ASP A 302 -8.54 -31.93 -75.19
C ASP A 302 -8.73 -30.81 -76.21
N SER A 303 -9.58 -29.82 -75.88
CA SER A 303 -9.87 -28.68 -76.74
C SER A 303 -8.70 -27.69 -76.73
N ALA A 304 -8.34 -27.22 -77.92
CA ALA A 304 -7.29 -26.20 -78.09
C ALA A 304 -7.75 -24.79 -77.64
N THR A 305 -9.05 -24.56 -77.52
CA THR A 305 -9.64 -23.30 -77.08
C THR A 305 -10.75 -23.57 -76.07
N LEU A 306 -11.02 -22.62 -75.18
CA LEU A 306 -12.11 -22.66 -74.22
C LEU A 306 -13.00 -21.43 -74.39
N ASP A 307 -14.30 -21.62 -74.26
CA ASP A 307 -15.28 -20.55 -74.05
C ASP A 307 -15.53 -20.36 -72.55
N SER A 308 -16.49 -19.49 -72.18
CA SER A 308 -16.84 -19.25 -70.77
C SER A 308 -17.17 -20.54 -70.01
N ALA A 309 -17.92 -21.46 -70.61
CA ALA A 309 -18.32 -22.70 -69.96
C ALA A 309 -17.11 -23.64 -69.80
N GLY A 310 -16.23 -23.70 -70.80
CA GLY A 310 -14.97 -24.44 -70.75
C GLY A 310 -14.04 -23.93 -69.66
N VAL A 311 -13.92 -22.61 -69.46
CA VAL A 311 -13.10 -22.03 -68.39
C VAL A 311 -13.66 -22.36 -67.01
N VAL A 312 -14.97 -22.17 -66.78
CA VAL A 312 -15.61 -22.45 -65.50
C VAL A 312 -15.63 -23.95 -65.19
N GLY A 313 -15.66 -24.80 -66.22
CA GLY A 313 -15.64 -26.26 -66.11
C GLY A 313 -14.26 -26.89 -65.90
N LEU A 314 -13.19 -26.11 -65.81
CA LEU A 314 -11.87 -26.63 -65.49
C LEU A 314 -11.86 -27.29 -64.10
N ALA A 315 -11.04 -28.35 -63.96
CA ALA A 315 -11.10 -29.27 -62.83
C ALA A 315 -10.80 -28.64 -61.45
N SER A 316 -10.16 -27.48 -61.42
CA SER A 316 -9.78 -26.81 -60.19
C SER A 316 -9.96 -25.30 -60.28
N SER A 317 -10.28 -24.69 -59.14
CA SER A 317 -10.40 -23.24 -59.02
C SER A 317 -10.14 -22.79 -57.59
N GLU A 318 -9.83 -21.51 -57.42
CA GLU A 318 -9.77 -20.87 -56.09
C GLU A 318 -10.07 -19.38 -56.19
N LEU A 319 -10.36 -18.77 -55.04
CA LEU A 319 -10.51 -17.33 -54.91
C LEU A 319 -9.15 -16.68 -54.65
N SER A 320 -8.74 -15.75 -55.52
CA SER A 320 -7.50 -15.00 -55.38
C SER A 320 -7.48 -13.75 -56.27
N ASN A 321 -6.90 -12.66 -55.75
CA ASN A 321 -6.53 -11.49 -56.54
C ASN A 321 -5.05 -11.53 -56.98
N ALA A 322 -4.36 -12.65 -56.78
CA ALA A 322 -3.02 -12.86 -57.28
C ALA A 322 -3.06 -13.56 -58.64
N ARG A 323 -2.20 -13.09 -59.55
CA ARG A 323 -1.90 -13.81 -60.79
C ARG A 323 -0.97 -15.00 -60.54
N VAL A 324 0.03 -14.79 -59.68
CA VAL A 324 1.10 -15.77 -59.40
C VAL A 324 0.51 -17.05 -58.82
N LYS A 325 0.90 -18.20 -59.39
CA LYS A 325 0.50 -19.52 -58.92
C LYS A 325 1.47 -20.60 -59.40
N ALA A 326 1.85 -21.49 -58.49
CA ALA A 326 2.38 -22.80 -58.84
C ALA A 326 1.24 -23.82 -58.72
N LEU A 327 1.11 -24.69 -59.72
CA LEU A 327 0.06 -25.68 -59.81
C LEU A 327 0.57 -26.98 -60.43
N SER A 328 -0.16 -28.06 -60.18
CA SER A 328 0.13 -29.39 -60.71
C SER A 328 -1.15 -29.92 -61.36
N VAL A 329 -1.08 -30.22 -62.66
CA VAL A 329 -2.25 -30.62 -63.47
C VAL A 329 -2.00 -31.98 -64.08
N ASP A 330 -3.00 -32.85 -64.02
CA ASP A 330 -2.96 -34.12 -64.76
C ASP A 330 -3.29 -33.88 -66.24
N GLY A 331 -2.28 -33.98 -67.10
CA GLY A 331 -2.40 -33.97 -68.56
C GLY A 331 -3.03 -35.24 -69.13
N GLY A 332 -3.27 -36.26 -68.30
CA GLY A 332 -3.87 -37.53 -68.70
C GLY A 332 -2.88 -38.47 -69.39
N ALA A 333 -3.41 -39.56 -69.94
CA ALA A 333 -2.66 -40.53 -70.72
C ALA A 333 -2.45 -40.05 -72.17
N ASP A 334 -1.51 -40.68 -72.89
CA ASP A 334 -1.26 -40.45 -74.32
C ASP A 334 -2.58 -40.46 -75.13
N PRO A 335 -2.85 -39.44 -75.98
CA PRO A 335 -1.96 -38.40 -76.51
C PRO A 335 -1.78 -37.15 -75.63
N GLY A 336 -2.24 -37.18 -74.37
CA GLY A 336 -2.20 -36.05 -73.45
C GLY A 336 -3.27 -35.00 -73.71
N LYS A 337 -3.23 -33.93 -72.91
CA LYS A 337 -4.18 -32.81 -72.94
C LYS A 337 -3.45 -31.48 -72.84
N TYR A 338 -4.09 -30.42 -73.30
CA TYR A 338 -3.59 -29.07 -73.08
C TYR A 338 -3.82 -28.68 -71.62
N ILE A 339 -2.82 -28.04 -71.03
CA ILE A 339 -2.90 -27.51 -69.67
C ILE A 339 -3.35 -26.06 -69.75
N PHE A 340 -4.34 -25.71 -68.94
CA PHE A 340 -4.94 -24.38 -68.91
C PHE A 340 -4.81 -23.72 -67.54
N PHE A 341 -4.54 -22.43 -67.55
CA PHE A 341 -4.67 -21.54 -66.40
C PHE A 341 -5.41 -20.28 -66.84
N ALA A 342 -6.51 -19.96 -66.16
CA ALA A 342 -7.37 -18.84 -66.48
C ALA A 342 -7.57 -17.93 -65.27
N TYR A 343 -7.34 -16.64 -65.45
CA TYR A 343 -7.50 -15.63 -64.40
C TYR A 343 -7.98 -14.29 -64.99
N PRO A 344 -8.57 -13.38 -64.20
CA PRO A 344 -9.08 -12.11 -64.73
C PRO A 344 -7.99 -11.29 -65.41
N ALA A 345 -8.30 -10.78 -66.59
CA ALA A 345 -7.39 -9.96 -67.40
C ALA A 345 -6.96 -8.67 -66.70
N ALA A 346 -7.78 -8.15 -65.77
CA ALA A 346 -7.45 -6.98 -64.96
C ALA A 346 -6.21 -7.17 -64.06
N LEU A 347 -5.77 -8.42 -63.82
CA LEU A 347 -4.54 -8.72 -63.08
C LEU A 347 -3.26 -8.64 -63.94
N GLY A 348 -3.41 -8.32 -65.23
CA GLY A 348 -2.32 -8.14 -66.18
C GLY A 348 -1.72 -9.44 -66.72
N ASP A 349 -0.80 -9.30 -67.67
CA ASP A 349 -0.07 -10.43 -68.27
C ASP A 349 0.92 -11.06 -67.27
N PRO A 350 1.23 -12.37 -67.41
CA PRO A 350 2.24 -13.02 -66.58
C PRO A 350 3.64 -12.53 -66.92
N ALA A 351 4.49 -12.41 -65.91
CA ALA A 351 5.90 -12.09 -66.11
C ALA A 351 6.71 -13.31 -66.56
N SER A 352 6.26 -14.51 -66.18
CA SER A 352 6.82 -15.78 -66.62
C SER A 352 5.75 -16.86 -66.66
N TYR A 353 5.99 -17.86 -67.51
CA TYR A 353 5.19 -19.07 -67.59
C TYR A 353 6.14 -20.25 -67.77
N LYS A 354 6.10 -21.20 -66.84
CA LYS A 354 6.99 -22.35 -66.84
C LYS A 354 6.24 -23.65 -66.82
N ILE A 355 6.74 -24.64 -67.55
CA ILE A 355 6.28 -26.02 -67.50
C ILE A 355 7.50 -26.88 -67.16
N PHE A 356 7.39 -27.77 -66.18
CA PHE A 356 8.54 -28.56 -65.68
C PHE A 356 9.75 -27.71 -65.25
N GLY A 357 9.52 -26.45 -64.85
CA GLY A 357 10.55 -25.52 -64.42
C GLY A 357 11.30 -24.81 -65.56
N PHE A 358 10.97 -25.09 -66.82
CA PHE A 358 11.54 -24.43 -68.00
C PHE A 358 10.62 -23.31 -68.47
N ASP A 359 11.19 -22.19 -68.90
CA ASP A 359 10.42 -21.08 -69.48
C ASP A 359 9.81 -21.50 -70.81
N GLU A 360 8.51 -21.23 -70.96
CA GLU A 360 7.71 -21.57 -72.12
C GLU A 360 6.88 -20.35 -72.55
N GLU A 361 6.54 -20.25 -73.83
CA GLU A 361 5.59 -19.24 -74.31
C GLU A 361 4.18 -19.85 -74.38
N PRO A 362 3.26 -19.46 -73.48
CA PRO A 362 1.90 -20.00 -73.50
C PRO A 362 1.12 -19.42 -74.68
N ILE A 363 0.16 -20.19 -75.18
CA ILE A 363 -0.84 -19.65 -76.09
C ILE A 363 -1.86 -18.88 -75.25
N LYS A 364 -1.82 -17.55 -75.38
CA LYS A 364 -2.68 -16.62 -74.66
C LYS A 364 -3.93 -16.28 -75.47
N THR A 365 -5.08 -16.38 -74.84
CA THR A 365 -6.36 -15.90 -75.38
C THR A 365 -7.12 -15.10 -74.33
N THR A 366 -8.00 -14.20 -74.77
CA THR A 366 -8.93 -13.49 -73.88
C THR A 366 -10.33 -14.06 -74.09
N VAL A 367 -10.98 -14.43 -72.99
CA VAL A 367 -12.34 -15.00 -73.01
C VAL A 367 -13.20 -14.21 -72.03
N SER A 368 -14.37 -13.77 -72.45
CA SER A 368 -15.35 -13.18 -71.53
C SER A 368 -16.04 -14.30 -70.77
N VAL A 369 -15.87 -14.34 -69.45
CA VAL A 369 -16.31 -15.44 -68.58
C VAL A 369 -17.35 -14.93 -67.60
N THR A 370 -18.50 -15.60 -67.55
CA THR A 370 -19.48 -15.43 -66.47
C THR A 370 -19.24 -16.49 -65.40
N THR A 371 -18.85 -16.07 -64.19
CA THR A 371 -18.59 -17.00 -63.08
C THR A 371 -19.89 -17.50 -62.44
N ALA A 372 -19.82 -18.53 -61.61
CA ALA A 372 -20.96 -19.02 -60.85
C ALA A 372 -21.53 -17.96 -59.87
N ALA A 373 -20.70 -16.99 -59.47
CA ALA A 373 -21.11 -15.83 -58.70
C ALA A 373 -21.92 -14.80 -59.50
N GLY A 374 -21.99 -14.90 -60.83
CA GLY A 374 -22.74 -14.00 -61.69
C GLY A 374 -21.96 -12.80 -62.23
N ALA A 375 -20.66 -12.65 -61.88
CA ALA A 375 -19.82 -11.64 -62.50
C ALA A 375 -19.42 -12.06 -63.92
N THR A 376 -19.49 -11.12 -64.87
CA THR A 376 -18.90 -11.27 -66.20
C THR A 376 -17.64 -10.43 -66.27
N LEU A 377 -16.50 -11.09 -66.44
CA LEU A 377 -15.18 -10.47 -66.53
C LEU A 377 -14.42 -11.05 -67.72
N ASP A 378 -13.51 -10.27 -68.28
CA ASP A 378 -12.55 -10.80 -69.24
C ASP A 378 -11.45 -11.56 -68.52
N TYR A 379 -11.15 -12.76 -68.98
CA TYR A 379 -10.11 -13.64 -68.47
C TYR A 379 -8.99 -13.78 -69.48
N ILE A 380 -7.75 -13.69 -69.01
CA ILE A 380 -6.59 -14.24 -69.72
C ILE A 380 -6.62 -15.75 -69.50
N VAL A 381 -6.67 -16.49 -70.60
CA VAL A 381 -6.61 -17.95 -70.64
C VAL A 381 -5.29 -18.35 -71.28
N LEU A 382 -4.38 -18.86 -70.45
CA LEU A 382 -3.10 -19.41 -70.85
C LEU A 382 -3.26 -20.90 -71.12
N ARG A 383 -2.74 -21.36 -72.25
CA ARG A 383 -2.69 -22.76 -72.64
C ARG A 383 -1.25 -23.20 -72.89
N SER A 384 -0.91 -24.43 -72.52
CA SER A 384 0.33 -25.06 -73.00
C SER A 384 0.38 -25.09 -74.54
N PRO A 385 1.56 -24.90 -75.15
CA PRO A 385 1.71 -24.95 -76.60
C PRO A 385 1.30 -26.33 -77.14
N GLU A 386 1.72 -27.38 -76.44
CA GLU A 386 1.49 -28.78 -76.77
C GLU A 386 0.61 -29.51 -75.76
N LYS A 387 0.08 -30.67 -76.17
CA LYS A 387 -0.55 -31.62 -75.26
C LYS A 387 0.52 -32.30 -74.41
N LEU A 388 0.24 -32.43 -73.12
CA LEU A 388 1.15 -33.01 -72.14
C LEU A 388 0.49 -34.19 -71.44
N THR A 389 1.30 -35.16 -71.00
CA THR A 389 0.84 -36.37 -70.32
C THR A 389 1.31 -36.39 -68.87
N GLY A 390 0.60 -37.17 -68.05
CA GLY A 390 0.91 -37.33 -66.63
C GLY A 390 0.80 -36.04 -65.82
N THR A 391 1.46 -36.00 -64.67
CA THR A 391 1.43 -34.85 -63.77
C THR A 391 2.37 -33.75 -64.25
N VAL A 392 1.80 -32.61 -64.65
CA VAL A 392 2.50 -31.46 -65.20
C VAL A 392 2.56 -30.33 -64.16
N PRO A 393 3.74 -30.00 -63.62
CA PRO A 393 3.93 -28.80 -62.82
C PRO A 393 4.01 -27.57 -63.73
N VAL A 394 3.26 -26.54 -63.36
CA VAL A 394 3.21 -25.25 -64.06
C VAL A 394 3.40 -24.13 -63.05
N GLU A 395 4.20 -23.13 -63.40
CA GLU A 395 4.42 -21.93 -62.61
C GLU A 395 4.07 -20.69 -63.43
N ILE A 396 3.24 -19.82 -62.86
CA ILE A 396 2.83 -18.53 -63.42
C ILE A 396 3.39 -17.44 -62.52
N GLY A 397 4.19 -16.52 -63.10
CA GLY A 397 4.87 -15.41 -62.42
C GLY A 397 4.26 -14.04 -62.66
#